data_AF-A0A2A2LUQ8-F1
#
_entry.id   AF-A0A2A2LUQ8-F1
#
_cell.length_a   1.000
_cell.length_b   1.000
_cell.length_c   1.000
_cell.angle_alpha   90.00
_cell.angle_beta   90.00
_cell.angle_gamma   90.00
#
_symmetry.space_group_name_H-M   'P 1'
#
loop_
_entity.id
_entity.type
_entity.pdbx_description
1 polymer ?
#
loop_
_entity_poly.entity_id
_entity_poly.type
_entity_poly.pdbx_seq_one_letter_code
_entity_poly.pdbx_strand_id
1 'polypeptide(L)'
;MAEWKLDCDSKQRLEKLIESAGDELSGEGRKQLQKLAKQNTINFDDVSVIRTTLPPYQPLYTFFNRLNIHFESCEYKATPEFRAKTNRLKERFKHEEYRKMVENVDSTQSFGTVNLVSGIGSEMKQVFLFYYERLKFHIKMHCSIFIFLNCSKIF
;
A
#
# COMPACT_ATOMS: atom_id res chain seq x y z
N MET A 1 4.88 -1.25 22.11
CA MET A 1 4.13 -0.75 23.28
C MET A 1 4.04 0.76 23.13
N ALA A 2 2.97 1.41 23.61
CA ALA A 2 2.87 2.86 23.52
C ALA A 2 3.86 3.50 24.52
N GLU A 3 4.81 4.27 24.00
CA GLU A 3 5.76 5.03 24.79
C GLU A 3 5.40 6.52 24.66
N TRP A 4 5.50 7.30 25.74
CA TRP A 4 5.34 8.75 25.68
C TRP A 4 6.67 9.44 25.91
N LYS A 5 6.91 10.49 25.13
CA LYS A 5 8.12 11.30 25.27
C LYS A 5 7.89 12.37 26.33
N LEU A 6 8.80 12.45 27.30
CA LEU A 6 8.82 13.52 28.29
C LEU A 6 9.66 14.69 27.78
N ASP A 7 8.98 15.67 27.20
CA ASP A 7 9.59 16.97 26.89
C ASP A 7 9.89 17.77 28.18
N CYS A 8 10.76 18.77 28.11
CA CYS A 8 11.15 19.59 29.27
C CYS A 8 9.95 20.20 30.00
N ASP A 9 8.94 20.66 29.25
CA ASP A 9 7.66 21.16 29.80
C ASP A 9 6.90 20.10 30.58
N SER A 10 6.87 18.87 30.09
CA SER A 10 6.20 17.75 30.75
C SER A 10 6.91 17.38 32.05
N LYS A 11 8.25 17.42 32.07
CA LYS A 11 9.05 17.20 33.28
C LYS A 11 8.78 18.28 34.34
N GLN A 12 8.78 19.55 33.96
CA GLN A 12 8.45 20.65 34.87
C GLN A 12 7.03 20.55 35.45
N ARG A 13 6.06 20.06 34.66
CA ARG A 13 4.70 19.83 35.17
C ARG A 13 4.66 18.70 36.19
N LEU A 14 5.38 17.61 35.95
CA LEU A 14 5.48 16.51 36.91
C LEU A 14 6.14 17.00 38.21
N GLU A 15 7.20 17.80 38.12
CA GLU A 15 7.85 18.41 39.29
C GLU A 15 6.89 19.32 40.07
N LYS A 16 6.14 20.20 39.38
CA LYS A 16 5.10 21.03 40.03
C LYS A 16 4.04 20.20 40.73
N LEU A 17 3.62 19.08 40.12
CA LEU A 17 2.65 18.17 40.73
C LEU A 17 3.22 17.53 42.00
N ILE A 18 4.49 17.10 41.98
CA ILE A 18 5.18 16.56 43.15
C ILE A 18 5.30 17.62 44.26
N GLU A 19 5.64 18.86 43.91
CA GLU A 19 5.74 19.97 44.87
C GLU A 19 4.39 20.30 45.51
N SER A 20 3.33 20.38 44.71
CA SER A 20 1.98 20.69 45.22
C SER A 20 1.34 19.57 46.05
N ALA A 21 1.79 18.32 45.87
CA ALA A 21 1.37 17.20 46.72
C ALA A 21 2.03 17.23 48.12
N GLY A 22 3.05 18.08 48.32
CA GLY A 22 3.62 18.38 49.64
C GLY A 22 4.07 17.16 50.45
N ASP A 23 3.68 17.14 51.73
CA ASP A 23 4.04 16.12 52.72
C ASP A 23 3.08 14.91 52.75
N GLU A 24 1.96 14.98 52.03
CA GLU A 24 1.01 13.87 51.90
C GLU A 24 1.53 12.77 50.98
N LEU A 25 2.56 13.07 50.21
CA LEU A 25 3.27 12.12 49.38
C LEU A 25 4.24 11.30 50.22
N SER A 26 4.04 9.99 50.28
CA SER A 26 5.00 9.07 50.93
C SER A 26 6.41 9.30 50.37
N GLY A 27 7.41 9.42 51.25
CA GLY A 27 8.79 9.75 50.85
C GLY A 27 9.39 8.78 49.82
N GLU A 28 8.95 7.53 49.81
CA GLU A 28 9.32 6.53 48.81
C GLU A 28 8.67 6.82 47.44
N GLY A 29 7.38 7.19 47.45
CA GLY A 29 6.65 7.61 46.26
C GLY A 29 7.23 8.88 45.63
N ARG A 30 7.70 9.82 46.45
CA ARG A 30 8.39 11.03 45.99
C ARG A 30 9.66 10.71 45.22
N LYS A 31 10.47 9.78 45.71
CA LYS A 31 11.71 9.35 45.05
C LYS A 31 11.43 8.66 43.72
N GLN A 32 10.38 7.83 43.66
CA GLN A 32 9.96 7.16 42.43
C GLN A 32 9.52 8.17 41.36
N LEU A 33 8.67 9.15 41.72
CA LEU A 33 8.23 10.19 40.79
C LEU A 33 9.39 11.09 40.32
N GLN A 34 10.34 11.42 41.20
CA GLN A 34 11.54 12.16 40.81
C GLN A 34 12.45 11.36 39.87
N LYS A 35 12.50 10.04 40.02
CA LYS A 35 13.23 9.16 39.10
C LYS A 35 12.55 9.16 37.72
N LEU A 36 11.23 9.11 37.66
CA LEU A 36 10.45 9.20 36.42
C LEU A 36 10.62 10.57 35.74
N ALA A 37 10.64 11.67 36.49
CA ALA A 37 10.87 13.01 35.95
C ALA A 37 12.23 13.16 35.23
N LYS A 38 13.24 12.38 35.65
CA LYS A 38 14.57 12.37 35.02
C LYS A 38 14.62 11.56 33.72
N GLN A 39 13.70 10.62 33.52
CA GLN A 39 13.65 9.80 32.32
C GLN A 39 13.15 10.62 31.11
N ASN A 40 13.52 10.18 29.91
CA ASN A 40 13.11 10.84 28.65
C ASN A 40 11.86 10.21 28.03
N THR A 41 11.53 8.99 28.43
CA THR A 41 10.38 8.22 27.97
C THR A 41 9.68 7.60 29.17
N ILE A 42 8.36 7.47 29.09
CA ILE A 42 7.53 6.76 30.06
C ILE A 42 6.70 5.70 29.35
N ASN A 43 6.51 4.57 30.01
CA ASN A 43 5.68 3.48 29.56
C ASN A 43 4.32 3.50 30.27
N PHE A 44 3.42 2.62 29.85
CA PHE A 44 2.10 2.49 30.47
C PHE A 44 2.18 2.12 31.96
N ASP A 45 3.14 1.28 32.33
CA ASP A 45 3.36 0.91 33.73
C ASP A 45 3.77 2.13 34.57
N ASP A 46 4.62 3.01 34.04
CA ASP A 46 5.03 4.25 34.72
C ASP A 46 3.84 5.21 34.91
N VAL A 47 2.94 5.29 33.92
CA VAL A 47 1.68 6.04 34.02
C VAL A 47 0.80 5.49 35.16
N SER A 48 0.73 4.17 35.29
CA SER A 48 -0.02 3.53 36.38
C SER A 48 0.58 3.86 37.75
N VAL A 49 1.92 3.87 37.87
CA VAL A 49 2.64 4.26 39.08
C VAL A 49 2.36 5.71 39.43
N ILE A 50 2.39 6.63 38.46
CA ILE A 50 2.07 8.05 38.71
C ILE A 50 0.66 8.21 39.28
N ARG A 51 -0.32 7.46 38.75
CA ARG A 51 -1.72 7.50 39.21
C ARG A 51 -1.89 6.95 40.63
N THR A 52 -1.20 5.88 40.99
CA THR A 52 -1.35 5.25 42.31
C THR A 52 -0.57 5.97 43.41
N THR A 53 0.51 6.65 43.04
CA THR A 53 1.41 7.31 43.99
C THR A 53 0.94 8.72 44.36
N LEU A 54 0.26 9.42 43.44
CA LEU A 54 -0.27 10.76 43.69
C LEU A 54 -1.62 10.69 44.44
N PRO A 55 -1.89 11.65 45.34
CA PRO A 55 -3.15 11.70 46.05
C PRO A 55 -4.33 12.02 45.11
N PRO A 56 -5.56 11.57 45.43
CA PRO A 56 -6.69 11.59 44.51
C PRO A 56 -7.23 13.00 44.18
N TYR A 57 -6.91 14.03 44.98
CA TYR A 57 -7.30 15.42 44.70
C TYR A 57 -6.39 16.10 43.67
N GLN A 58 -5.26 15.49 43.33
CA GLN A 58 -4.24 16.10 42.49
C GLN A 58 -4.72 16.13 41.03
N PRO A 59 -4.61 17.26 40.31
CA PRO A 59 -5.13 17.38 38.95
C PRO A 59 -4.20 16.67 37.94
N LEU A 60 -4.33 15.34 37.85
CA LEU A 60 -3.58 14.47 36.94
C LEU A 60 -3.86 14.78 35.46
N TYR A 61 -5.06 15.24 35.13
CA TYR A 61 -5.46 15.57 33.77
C TYR A 61 -4.54 16.64 33.14
N THR A 62 -4.02 17.57 33.96
CA THR A 62 -3.12 18.64 33.50
C THR A 62 -1.79 18.09 32.97
N PHE A 63 -1.38 16.94 33.47
CA PHE A 63 -0.19 16.24 33.00
C PHE A 63 -0.51 15.37 31.78
N PHE A 64 -1.47 14.45 31.89
CA PHE A 64 -1.74 13.47 30.84
C PHE A 64 -2.25 14.09 29.53
N ASN A 65 -3.04 15.18 29.59
CA ASN A 65 -3.60 15.82 28.40
C ASN A 65 -2.54 16.44 27.47
N ARG A 66 -1.33 16.69 27.98
CA ARG A 66 -0.25 17.35 27.23
C ARG A 66 0.97 16.44 27.05
N LEU A 67 0.82 15.14 27.26
CA LEU A 67 1.87 14.17 26.96
C LEU A 67 1.89 13.90 25.46
N ASN A 68 3.06 14.09 24.85
CA ASN A 68 3.29 13.74 23.47
C ASN A 68 3.58 12.25 23.38
N ILE A 69 2.76 11.53 22.61
CA ILE A 69 3.04 10.12 22.27
C ILE A 69 4.36 10.10 21.52
N HIS A 70 5.28 9.24 21.94
CA HIS A 70 6.48 8.97 21.18
C HIS A 70 6.06 8.23 19.91
N PHE A 71 6.07 8.95 18.79
CA PHE A 71 6.05 8.31 17.50
C PHE A 71 7.50 8.00 17.13
N GLU A 72 7.85 6.71 17.08
CA GLU A 72 8.99 6.30 16.26
C GLU A 72 8.73 6.86 14.87
N SER A 73 9.61 7.75 14.41
CA SER A 73 9.55 8.18 13.02
C SER A 73 9.89 6.96 12.19
N CYS A 74 8.87 6.26 11.73
CA CYS A 74 8.99 5.35 10.60
C CYS A 74 9.31 6.22 9.37
N GLU A 75 10.53 6.75 9.31
CA GLU A 75 11.07 7.30 8.08
C GLU A 75 10.99 6.16 7.08
N TYR A 76 10.06 6.28 6.14
CA TYR A 76 9.87 5.30 5.09
C TYR A 76 11.13 5.29 4.21
N LYS A 77 12.11 4.47 4.59
CA LYS A 77 13.30 4.20 3.81
C LYS A 77 12.92 3.19 2.74
N ALA A 78 12.29 3.69 1.68
CA ALA A 78 12.10 2.92 0.45
C ALA A 78 13.43 2.30 0.03
N THR A 79 13.47 0.98 -0.08
CA THR A 79 14.63 0.28 -0.59
C THR A 79 14.99 0.82 -1.99
N PRO A 80 16.28 0.82 -2.37
CA PRO A 80 16.70 1.32 -3.68
C PRO A 80 15.97 0.59 -4.83
N GLU A 81 15.68 -0.70 -4.67
CA GLU A 81 14.89 -1.49 -5.62
C GLU A 81 13.45 -0.97 -5.76
N PHE A 82 12.80 -0.63 -4.63
CA PHE A 82 11.44 -0.07 -4.65
C PHE A 82 11.41 1.30 -5.33
N ARG A 83 12.42 2.14 -5.10
CA ARG A 83 12.57 3.44 -5.78
C ARG A 83 12.76 3.26 -7.28
N ALA A 84 13.63 2.34 -7.70
CA ALA A 84 13.85 2.03 -9.11
C ALA A 84 12.58 1.51 -9.79
N LYS A 85 11.83 0.62 -9.12
CA LYS A 85 10.54 0.11 -9.62
C LYS A 85 9.51 1.23 -9.78
N THR A 86 9.42 2.12 -8.80
CA THR A 86 8.48 3.25 -8.83
C THR A 86 8.82 4.23 -9.96
N ASN A 87 10.10 4.51 -10.19
CA ASN A 87 10.52 5.40 -11.27
C ASN A 87 10.22 4.81 -12.65
N ARG A 88 10.49 3.51 -12.85
CA ARG A 88 10.13 2.81 -14.09
C ARG A 88 8.62 2.84 -14.37
N LEU A 89 7.81 2.68 -13.33
CA LEU A 89 6.35 2.78 -13.45
C LEU A 89 5.91 4.20 -13.83
N LYS A 90 6.48 5.23 -13.20
CA LYS A 90 6.20 6.63 -13.55
C LYS A 90 6.54 6.95 -15.00
N GLU A 91 7.68 6.47 -15.50
CA GLU A 91 8.06 6.65 -16.91
C GLU A 91 7.07 5.96 -17.85
N ARG A 92 6.68 4.72 -17.54
CA ARG A 92 5.67 4.00 -18.32
C ARG A 92 4.35 4.76 -18.39
N PHE A 93 3.84 5.25 -17.25
CA PHE A 93 2.61 6.02 -17.23
C PHE A 93 2.69 7.30 -18.07
N LYS A 94 3.82 8.01 -18.03
CA LYS A 94 4.05 9.19 -18.89
C LYS A 94 4.00 8.83 -20.37
N HIS A 95 4.60 7.71 -20.77
CA HIS A 95 4.55 7.24 -22.16
C HIS A 95 3.14 6.81 -22.59
N GLU A 96 2.38 6.17 -21.70
CA GLU A 96 0.98 5.79 -21.97
C GLU A 96 0.07 7.02 -22.10
N GLU A 97 0.25 8.03 -21.24
CA GLU A 97 -0.48 9.30 -21.37
C GLU A 97 -0.13 10.03 -22.66
N TYR A 98 1.15 10.10 -23.02
CA TYR A 98 1.59 10.69 -24.29
C TYR A 98 0.99 9.94 -25.48
N ARG A 99 0.99 8.61 -25.45
CA ARG A 99 0.37 7.78 -26.49
C ARG A 99 -1.12 8.09 -26.64
N LYS A 100 -1.86 8.18 -25.52
CA LYS A 100 -3.29 8.54 -25.54
C LYS A 100 -3.52 9.94 -26.10
N MET A 101 -2.68 10.91 -25.74
CA MET A 101 -2.78 12.27 -26.30
C MET A 101 -2.58 12.27 -27.81
N VAL A 102 -1.58 11.53 -28.32
CA VAL A 102 -1.32 11.43 -29.76
C VAL A 102 -2.45 10.70 -30.49
N GLU A 103 -2.94 9.58 -29.95
CA GLU A 103 -4.08 8.85 -30.52
C GLU A 103 -5.36 9.71 -30.60
N ASN A 104 -5.55 10.65 -29.66
CA ASN A 104 -6.65 11.61 -29.68
C ASN A 104 -6.49 12.71 -30.75
N VAL A 105 -5.26 13.08 -31.10
CA VAL A 105 -4.98 14.15 -32.09
C VAL A 105 -4.89 13.59 -33.51
N ASP A 106 -4.28 12.41 -33.68
CA ASP A 106 -4.22 11.66 -34.93
C ASP A 106 -4.23 10.16 -34.64
N SER A 107 -5.40 9.55 -34.81
CA SER A 107 -5.60 8.12 -34.56
C SER A 107 -4.87 7.20 -35.54
N THR A 108 -4.29 7.75 -36.62
CA THR A 108 -3.55 6.97 -37.63
C THR A 108 -2.05 6.91 -37.33
N GLN A 109 -1.56 7.77 -36.44
CA GLN A 109 -0.14 7.85 -36.09
C GLN A 109 0.21 6.82 -35.00
N SER A 110 0.75 5.66 -35.43
CA SER A 110 1.24 4.63 -34.51
C SER A 110 2.69 4.92 -34.09
N PHE A 111 2.90 5.20 -32.80
CA PHE A 111 4.24 5.40 -32.25
C PHE A 111 4.83 4.06 -31.77
N GLY A 112 5.94 3.63 -32.37
CA GLY A 112 6.69 2.42 -31.99
C GLY A 112 6.46 1.22 -32.93
N THR A 113 7.56 0.63 -33.39
CA THR A 113 7.67 -0.35 -34.49
C THR A 113 6.93 -1.69 -34.30
N VAL A 114 6.26 -1.94 -33.17
CA VAL A 114 5.49 -3.19 -33.00
C VAL A 114 4.22 -2.92 -32.19
N ASN A 115 3.13 -2.68 -32.91
CA ASN A 115 1.79 -2.72 -32.35
C ASN A 115 1.43 -4.21 -32.17
N LEU A 116 1.78 -4.82 -31.03
CA LEU A 116 1.51 -6.23 -30.70
C LEU A 116 0.02 -6.59 -30.91
N VAL A 117 -0.88 -5.62 -30.77
CA VAL A 117 -2.32 -5.78 -31.01
C VAL A 117 -2.66 -5.94 -32.50
N SER A 118 -1.87 -5.34 -33.41
CA SER A 118 -2.07 -5.48 -34.86
C SER A 118 -1.71 -6.89 -35.37
N GLY A 119 -0.71 -7.54 -34.76
CA GLY A 119 -0.27 -8.89 -35.13
C GLY A 119 -1.30 -9.97 -34.78
N ILE A 120 -1.99 -9.82 -33.64
CA ILE A 120 -3.01 -10.77 -33.18
C ILE A 120 -4.17 -10.87 -34.19
N GLY A 121 -4.59 -9.75 -34.77
CA GLY A 121 -5.64 -9.73 -35.79
C GLY A 121 -5.24 -10.44 -37.09
N SER A 122 -3.99 -10.26 -37.54
CA SER A 122 -3.47 -10.96 -38.72
C SER A 122 -3.28 -12.46 -38.50
N GLU A 123 -2.80 -12.86 -37.32
CA GLU A 123 -2.61 -14.28 -36.97
C GLU A 123 -3.96 -14.99 -36.83
N MET A 124 -4.94 -14.38 -36.13
CA MET A 124 -6.31 -14.90 -36.05
C MET A 124 -6.98 -15.03 -37.42
N LYS A 125 -6.76 -14.07 -38.33
CA LYS A 125 -7.30 -14.12 -39.70
C LYS A 125 -6.69 -15.27 -40.51
N GLN A 126 -5.39 -15.54 -40.36
CA GLN A 126 -4.74 -16.68 -41.02
C GLN A 126 -5.25 -18.02 -40.47
N VAL A 127 -5.42 -18.13 -39.16
CA VAL A 127 -6.00 -19.33 -38.53
C VAL A 127 -7.42 -19.56 -39.02
N PHE A 128 -8.26 -18.52 -39.08
CA PHE A 128 -9.62 -18.63 -39.58
C PHE A 128 -9.68 -19.07 -41.05
N LEU A 129 -8.83 -18.51 -41.91
CA LEU A 129 -8.72 -18.91 -43.32
C LEU A 129 -8.30 -20.38 -43.48
N PHE A 130 -7.36 -20.84 -42.66
CA PHE A 130 -6.91 -22.24 -42.67
C PHE A 130 -8.03 -23.21 -42.30
N TYR A 131 -8.79 -22.92 -41.23
CA TYR A 131 -9.94 -23.73 -40.84
C TYR A 131 -11.05 -23.72 -41.89
N TYR A 132 -11.32 -22.56 -42.50
CA TYR A 132 -12.34 -22.43 -43.55
C TYR A 132 -12.02 -23.27 -44.79
N GLU A 133 -10.78 -23.21 -45.29
CA GLU A 133 -10.36 -24.03 -46.44
C GLU A 133 -10.42 -25.53 -46.14
N ARG A 134 -10.05 -25.94 -44.91
CA ARG A 134 -10.13 -27.34 -44.49
C ARG A 134 -11.58 -27.83 -44.39
N LEU A 135 -12.50 -26.99 -43.90
CA LEU A 135 -13.93 -27.30 -43.85
C LEU A 135 -14.50 -27.43 -45.27
N LYS A 136 -14.13 -26.52 -46.17
CA LYS A 136 -14.53 -26.54 -47.59
C LYS A 136 -14.06 -27.80 -48.30
N PHE A 137 -12.84 -28.27 -48.02
CA PHE A 137 -12.32 -29.54 -48.53
C PHE A 137 -13.13 -30.74 -48.01
N HIS A 138 -13.41 -30.79 -46.69
CA HIS A 138 -14.22 -31.85 -46.10
C HIS A 138 -15.64 -31.91 -46.67
N ILE A 139 -16.29 -30.75 -46.85
CA ILE A 139 -17.63 -30.66 -47.44
C ILE A 139 -17.59 -31.15 -48.89
N LYS A 140 -16.60 -30.72 -49.69
CA LYS A 140 -16.44 -31.22 -51.07
C LYS A 140 -16.23 -32.72 -51.13
N MET A 141 -15.40 -33.29 -50.26
CA MET A 141 -15.18 -34.74 -50.18
C MET A 141 -16.47 -35.49 -49.84
N HIS A 142 -17.23 -35.01 -48.85
CA HIS A 142 -18.52 -35.60 -48.50
C HIS A 142 -19.55 -35.51 -49.64
N CYS A 143 -19.63 -34.37 -50.33
CA CYS A 143 -20.50 -34.22 -51.50
C CYS A 143 -20.08 -35.18 -52.62
N SER A 144 -18.79 -35.30 -52.92
CA SER A 144 -18.29 -36.23 -53.94
C SER A 144 -18.58 -37.69 -53.59
N ILE A 145 -18.40 -38.08 -52.32
CA ILE A 145 -18.71 -39.44 -51.84
C ILE A 145 -20.22 -39.70 -51.90
N PHE A 146 -21.05 -38.72 -51.52
CA PHE A 146 -22.51 -38.84 -51.59
C PHE A 146 -23.01 -38.96 -53.04
N ILE A 147 -22.42 -38.21 -53.98
CA ILE A 147 -22.73 -38.33 -55.41
C ILE A 147 -22.32 -39.71 -55.92
N PHE A 148 -21.12 -40.18 -55.55
CA PHE A 148 -20.61 -41.50 -55.97
C PHE A 148 -21.50 -42.65 -55.45
N LEU A 149 -21.91 -42.59 -54.18
CA LEU A 149 -22.79 -43.60 -53.56
C LEU A 149 -24.23 -43.58 -54.12
N ASN A 150 -24.75 -42.41 -54.52
CA ASN A 150 -26.07 -42.34 -55.14
C ASN A 150 -26.03 -42.75 -56.63
N CYS A 151 -24.95 -42.48 -57.36
CA CYS A 151 -24.78 -42.98 -58.72
C CYS A 151 -24.65 -44.51 -58.77
N SER A 152 -23.99 -45.15 -57.80
CA SER A 152 -23.90 -46.62 -57.72
C SER A 152 -25.21 -47.34 -57.36
N LYS A 153 -26.26 -46.62 -56.95
CA LYS A 153 -27.61 -47.19 -56.72
C LYS A 153 -28.54 -47.09 -57.93
N ILE A 154 -28.11 -46.41 -59.00
CA ILE A 154 -28.91 -46.16 -60.21
C ILE A 154 -28.48 -47.08 -61.38
N PHE A 155 -27.43 -47.90 -61.19
CA PHE A 155 -27.04 -48.97 -62.11
C PHE A 155 -27.37 -50.36 -61.55
#